data_AF-A0A0F2JMD2-F1
#
_entry.id   AF-A0A0F2JMD2-F1
#
_cell.length_a   1.000
_cell.length_b   1.000
_cell.length_c   1.000
_cell.angle_alpha   90.00
_cell.angle_beta   90.00
_cell.angle_gamma   90.00
#
_symmetry.space_group_name_H-M   'P 1'
#
loop_
_entity.id
_entity.type
_entity.pdbx_description
1 polymer ?
#
loop_
_entity_poly.entity_id
_entity_poly.type
_entity_poly.pdbx_seq_one_letter_code
_entity_poly.pdbx_strand_id
1 'polypeptide(L)' 'MLCAEVSIYPQKTNNASQVINSAVQTLSQEKVEYKVGSLSTHIDGNDEQVWAGIKKVFNEAQNAGEVSMVVTISNSAH' A
#
# COMPACT_ATOMS: atom_id res chain seq x y z
N MET A 1 -2.76 7.30 -16.02
CA MET A 1 -2.58 7.90 -14.70
C MET A 1 -3.50 7.12 -13.80
N LEU A 2 -2.88 6.35 -12.92
CA LEU A 2 -3.56 5.39 -12.07
C LEU A 2 -3.51 5.95 -10.65
N CYS A 3 -4.63 5.85 -9.95
CA CYS A 3 -4.71 6.17 -8.54
C CYS A 3 -5.11 4.89 -7.80
N ALA A 4 -4.52 4.65 -6.65
CA ALA A 4 -4.85 3.51 -5.83
C ALA A 4 -5.00 3.87 -4.36
N GLU A 5 -5.98 3.27 -3.70
CA GLU A 5 -6.08 3.25 -2.25
C GLU A 5 -5.84 1.85 -1.74
N VAL A 6 -4.90 1.71 -0.79
CA VAL A 6 -4.50 0.43 -0.22
C VAL A 6 -4.78 0.41 1.28
N SER A 7 -5.48 -0.62 1.73
CA SER A 7 -5.67 -0.93 3.16
C SER A 7 -5.13 -2.34 3.45
N ILE A 8 -4.29 -2.44 4.48
CA ILE A 8 -3.60 -3.69 4.85
C ILE A 8 -4.16 -4.17 6.19
N TYR A 9 -4.50 -5.44 6.26
CA TYR A 9 -5.05 -6.10 7.45
C TYR A 9 -4.16 -7.31 7.81
N PRO A 10 -3.09 -7.08 8.60
CA PRO A 10 -2.26 -8.16 9.14
C PRO A 10 -3.11 -9.07 10.04
N GLN A 11 -2.97 -10.38 9.88
CA GLN A 11 -3.74 -11.36 10.65
C GLN A 11 -2.88 -11.98 11.76
N LYS A 12 -3.53 -12.43 12.84
CA LYS A 12 -2.89 -13.20 13.92
C LYS A 12 -1.64 -12.54 14.54
N THR A 13 -1.57 -11.20 14.52
CA THR A 13 -0.45 -10.43 15.05
C THR A 13 -0.90 -9.43 16.12
N ASN A 14 -0.07 -9.24 17.13
CA ASN A 14 -0.27 -8.21 18.16
C ASN A 14 0.32 -6.85 17.76
N ASN A 15 0.95 -6.76 16.58
CA ASN A 15 1.69 -5.58 16.16
C ASN A 15 1.33 -5.14 14.73
N ALA A 16 0.02 -5.09 14.45
CA ALA A 16 -0.50 -4.74 13.12
C ALA A 16 0.02 -3.37 12.64
N SER A 17 0.10 -2.38 13.53
CA SER A 17 0.58 -1.03 13.19
C SER A 17 2.01 -1.05 12.67
N GLN A 18 2.91 -1.85 13.26
CA GLN A 18 4.28 -1.97 12.75
C GLN A 18 4.31 -2.58 11.35
N VAL A 19 3.52 -3.63 11.10
CA VAL A 19 3.44 -4.28 9.78
C VAL A 19 2.94 -3.31 8.73
N ILE A 20 1.87 -2.56 9.03
CA ILE A 20 1.29 -1.55 8.13
C ILE A 20 2.33 -0.46 7.83
N ASN A 21 2.98 0.07 8.87
CA ASN A 21 3.98 1.14 8.70
C ASN A 21 5.17 0.68 7.87
N SER A 22 5.73 -0.49 8.16
CA SER A 22 6.84 -1.07 7.38
C SER A 22 6.45 -1.26 5.90
N ALA A 23 5.26 -1.79 5.65
CA ALA A 23 4.77 -2.00 4.29
C ALA A 23 4.59 -0.69 3.52
N VAL A 24 3.97 0.32 4.13
CA VAL A 24 3.76 1.63 3.51
C VAL A 24 5.06 2.40 3.33
N GLN A 25 6.03 2.25 4.23
CA GLN A 25 7.36 2.86 4.12
C GLN A 25 8.08 2.44 2.83
N THR A 26 7.78 1.26 2.27
CA THR A 26 8.39 0.81 1.00
C THR A 26 8.08 1.73 -0.17
N LEU A 27 6.97 2.48 -0.13
CA LEU A 27 6.61 3.46 -1.16
C LEU A 27 7.57 4.64 -1.20
N SER A 28 8.27 4.95 -0.10
CA SER A 28 9.30 6.00 -0.09
C SER A 28 10.50 5.70 -1.00
N GLN A 29 10.67 4.43 -1.38
CA GLN A 29 11.71 3.98 -2.30
C GLN A 29 11.24 3.98 -3.76
N GLU A 30 9.96 4.26 -3.99
CA GLU A 30 9.34 4.32 -5.31
C GLU A 30 9.22 5.77 -5.77
N LYS A 31 9.21 5.98 -7.09
CA LYS A 31 8.96 7.30 -7.70
C LYS A 31 7.45 7.58 -7.81
N VAL A 32 6.69 7.26 -6.76
CA VAL A 32 5.24 7.51 -6.65
C VAL A 32 4.97 8.62 -5.65
N GLU A 33 3.88 9.34 -5.86
CA GLU A 33 3.32 10.18 -4.81
C GLU A 33 2.43 9.30 -3.92
N TYR A 34 2.51 9.48 -2.61
CA TYR A 34 1.65 8.73 -1.70
C TYR A 34 1.29 9.54 -0.46
N LYS A 35 0.11 9.26 0.09
CA LYS A 35 -0.41 9.91 1.29
C LYS A 35 -1.06 8.88 2.21
N VAL A 36 -0.54 8.78 3.42
CA VAL A 36 -1.11 7.92 4.46
C VAL A 36 -2.32 8.61 5.07
N GLY A 37 -3.50 8.03 4.89
CA GLY A 37 -4.75 8.44 5.52
C GLY A 37 -5.01 7.68 6.82
N SER A 38 -6.17 7.93 7.42
CA SER A 38 -6.60 7.25 8.65
C SER A 38 -7.02 5.79 8.44
N LEU A 39 -7.40 5.40 7.22
CA LEU A 39 -7.92 4.07 6.89
C LEU A 39 -7.18 3.39 5.72
N SER A 40 -6.73 4.17 4.75
CA SER A 40 -6.03 3.71 3.56
C SER A 40 -4.84 4.60 3.25
N THR A 41 -3.90 4.08 2.48
CA THR A 41 -2.82 4.84 1.86
C THR A 41 -3.19 5.10 0.40
N HIS A 42 -3.20 6.36 0.01
CA HIS A 42 -3.39 6.78 -1.37
C HIS A 42 -2.05 6.76 -2.12
N ILE A 43 -2.03 6.30 -3.37
CA ILE A 43 -0.84 6.14 -4.21
C ILE A 43 -1.18 6.65 -5.61
N ASP A 44 -0.38 7.59 -6.11
CA ASP A 44 -0.53 8.23 -7.41
C ASP A 44 0.75 8.12 -8.23
N GLY A 45 0.58 7.97 -9.54
CA GLY A 45 1.67 7.98 -10.49
C GLY A 45 1.26 7.52 -11.87
N ASN A 46 2.27 7.15 -12.67
CA ASN A 46 1.99 6.38 -13.88
C ASN A 46 1.58 4.95 -13.52
N ASP A 47 0.95 4.28 -14.47
CA ASP A 47 0.33 2.98 -14.24
C ASP A 47 1.34 1.94 -13.71
N GLU A 48 2.54 1.85 -14.31
CA GLU A 48 3.58 0.90 -13.90
C GLU A 48 4.07 1.16 -12.47
N GLN A 49 4.25 2.43 -12.11
CA GLN A 49 4.71 2.83 -10.79
C GLN A 49 3.70 2.46 -9.69
N VAL A 50 2.41 2.70 -9.95
CA VAL A 50 1.35 2.38 -8.98
C VAL A 50 1.21 0.87 -8.80
N TRP A 51 1.25 0.09 -9.88
CA TRP A 51 1.25 -1.37 -9.78
C TRP A 51 2.48 -1.90 -9.03
N ALA A 52 3.67 -1.34 -9.28
CA ALA A 52 4.89 -1.68 -8.56
C ALA A 52 4.77 -1.36 -7.06
N GLY A 53 4.21 -0.19 -6.73
CA GLY A 53 3.95 0.25 -5.36
C GLY A 53 3.01 -0.70 -4.62
N ILE A 54 1.83 -1.01 -5.19
CA ILE A 54 0.87 -1.97 -4.62
C ILE A 54 1.54 -3.33 -4.35
N LYS A 55 2.32 -3.83 -5.32
CA LYS A 55 3.01 -5.11 -5.19
C LYS A 55 4.04 -5.09 -4.06
N LYS A 56 4.85 -4.03 -3.95
CA LYS A 56 5.85 -3.88 -2.89
C LYS A 56 5.22 -3.83 -1.51
N VAL A 57 4.15 -3.03 -1.35
CA VAL A 57 3.41 -2.93 -0.10
C VAL A 57 2.89 -4.30 0.35
N PHE A 58 2.28 -5.06 -0.56
CA PHE A 58 1.81 -6.41 -0.24
C PHE A 58 2.93 -7.39 0.10
N ASN A 59 4.03 -7.35 -0.68
CA ASN A 59 5.19 -8.20 -0.47
C ASN A 59 5.88 -7.95 0.87
N GLU A 60 5.97 -6.69 1.29
CA GLU A 60 6.53 -6.38 2.60
C GLU A 60 5.59 -6.82 3.73
N ALA A 61 4.29 -6.56 3.60
CA ALA A 61 3.33 -6.92 4.64
C ALA A 61 3.25 -8.44 4.87
N GLN A 62 3.32 -9.25 3.82
CA GLN A 62 3.24 -10.72 3.94
C GLN A 62 4.49 -11.34 4.58
N ASN A 63 5.62 -10.63 4.64
CA ASN A 63 6.81 -11.09 5.36
C ASN A 63 6.57 -11.22 6.88
N ALA A 64 5.56 -10.51 7.40
CA ALA A 64 5.16 -10.58 8.81
C ALA A 64 4.12 -11.69 9.10
N GLY A 65 3.67 -12.43 8.07
CA GLY A 65 2.68 -13.51 8.18
C GLY A 65 1.48 -13.34 7.25
N GLU A 66 0.35 -13.96 7.63
CA GLU A 66 -0.90 -13.87 6.87
C GLU A 66 -1.39 -12.41 6.81
N VAL A 67 -1.73 -11.94 5.62
CA VAL A 67 -2.21 -10.59 5.40
C VAL A 67 -3.34 -10.58 4.38
N SER A 68 -4.37 -9.77 4.64
CA SER A 68 -5.36 -9.39 3.64
C SER A 68 -5.10 -7.95 3.22
N MET A 69 -5.21 -7.66 1.94
CA MET A 69 -5.06 -6.31 1.41
C MET A 69 -6.25 -6.00 0.51
N VAL A 70 -6.89 -4.85 0.76
CA VAL A 70 -7.92 -4.30 -0.10
C VAL A 70 -7.28 -3.20 -0.92
N VAL A 71 -7.54 -3.22 -2.23
CA VAL A 71 -7.06 -2.21 -3.15
C VAL A 71 -8.24 -1.69 -3.96
N THR A 72 -8.45 -0.38 -3.92
CA THR A 72 -9.34 0.32 -4.85
C THR A 72 -8.47 1.00 -5.88
N ILE A 73 -8.81 0.85 -7.17
CA ILE A 73 -8.03 1.40 -8.28
C ILE A 73 -8.95 2.23 -9.15
N SER A 74 -8.50 3.41 -9.53
CA SER A 74 -9.22 4.29 -10.45
C SER A 74 -8.28 4.87 -11.50
N ASN A 75 -8.85 5.17 -12.67
CA ASN A 75 -8.19 5.91 -13.74
C ASN A 75 -8.68 7.38 -13.79
N SER A 76 -9.21 7.87 -12.67
CA SER A 76 -9.72 9.22 -12.50
C SER A 76 -8.76 10.01 -11.63
N ALA A 77 -8.41 11.23 -12.06
CA ALA A 77 -7.65 12.15 -11.23
C ALA A 77 -8.47 12.51 -9.98
N HIS A 78 -7.86 12.35 -8.80
CA HIS A 78 -8.38 12.86 -7.53
C HIS A 78 -7.66 14.14 -7.12
#